data_AF-A0A1T4VQV6-F1
#
_entry.id   AF-A0A1T4VQV6-F1
#
_cell.length_a   1.000
_cell.length_b   1.000
_cell.length_c   1.000
_cell.angle_alpha   90.00
_cell.angle_beta   90.00
_cell.angle_gamma   90.00
#
_symmetry.space_group_name_H-M   'P 1'
#
loop_
_entity.id
_entity.type
_entity.pdbx_description
1 polymer ?
#
loop_
_entity_poly.entity_id
_entity_poly.type
_entity_poly.pdbx_seq_one_letter_code
_entity_poly.pdbx_strand_id
1 'polypeptide(L)'
;MTFKLLLSERKLTSTLTIGFFVLFLFAALIDLSTFSEIIAQLSSKASATFGQFWQWLMLGNLILALVIAFSKAGSLRLGSLPHANISGFRWLSMIMCTLLAGGGVFWSAAEPIFHFISRPPAFKGTSDTEFAVVQQALEQSFLHWGFLAWAILGTLATIVLMHSTPHSLFNYIAIECLEKRGLTIGLVSRR
;
A
#
# COMPACT_ATOMS: atom_id res chain seq x y z
N MET A 1 -13.71 23.17 16.32
CA MET A 1 -12.85 23.35 15.12
C MET A 1 -13.72 23.97 14.04
N THR A 2 -13.51 25.24 13.72
CA THR A 2 -14.45 26.08 12.95
C THR A 2 -14.43 25.77 11.44
N PHE A 3 -15.60 25.72 10.82
CA PHE A 3 -15.84 25.42 9.39
C PHE A 3 -14.98 26.24 8.40
N LYS A 4 -14.58 27.47 8.78
CA LYS A 4 -13.65 28.30 7.99
C LYS A 4 -12.22 27.74 7.89
N LEU A 5 -11.71 27.07 8.94
CA LEU A 5 -10.38 26.45 8.92
C LEU A 5 -10.37 25.23 7.98
N LEU A 6 -11.42 24.40 8.03
CA LEU A 6 -11.58 23.24 7.12
C LEU A 6 -11.65 23.64 5.64
N LEU A 7 -12.25 24.79 5.33
CA LEU A 7 -12.32 25.33 3.96
C LEU A 7 -10.98 25.93 3.47
N SER A 8 -10.17 26.47 4.37
CA SER A 8 -8.83 27.00 4.06
C SER A 8 -7.85 25.89 3.72
N GLU A 9 -7.81 24.84 4.55
CA GLU A 9 -6.95 23.67 4.34
C GLU A 9 -7.26 22.96 3.01
N ARG A 10 -8.55 22.76 2.70
CA ARG A 10 -8.99 22.13 1.44
C ARG A 10 -8.53 22.90 0.20
N LYS A 11 -8.56 24.25 0.26
CA LYS A 11 -8.08 25.10 -0.84
C LYS A 11 -6.58 25.01 -0.99
N LEU A 12 -5.83 25.02 0.13
CA LEU A 12 -4.38 24.89 0.11
C LEU A 12 -3.94 23.56 -0.53
N THR A 13 -4.50 22.43 -0.10
CA THR A 13 -4.17 21.11 -0.68
C THR A 13 -4.43 21.10 -2.19
N SER A 14 -5.62 21.57 -2.61
CA SER A 14 -5.97 21.60 -4.03
C SER A 14 -5.05 22.51 -4.84
N THR A 15 -4.69 23.69 -4.33
CA THR A 15 -3.79 24.63 -5.01
C THR A 15 -2.38 24.06 -5.13
N LEU A 16 -1.86 23.42 -4.08
CA LEU A 16 -0.53 22.79 -4.13
C LEU A 16 -0.49 21.63 -5.13
N THR A 17 -1.49 20.75 -5.12
CA THR A 17 -1.56 19.62 -6.04
C THR A 17 -1.71 20.08 -7.49
N ILE A 18 -2.66 20.95 -7.79
CA ILE A 18 -2.87 21.46 -9.15
C ILE A 18 -1.66 22.26 -9.62
N GLY A 19 -1.12 23.13 -8.75
CA GLY A 19 0.07 23.93 -9.05
C GLY A 19 1.27 23.05 -9.38
N PHE A 20 1.51 21.99 -8.62
CA PHE A 20 2.57 21.02 -8.91
C PHE A 20 2.41 20.37 -10.28
N PHE A 21 1.22 19.87 -10.62
CA PHE A 21 0.98 19.25 -11.93
C PHE A 21 1.12 20.24 -13.08
N VAL A 22 0.62 21.46 -12.91
CA VAL A 22 0.74 22.52 -13.93
C VAL A 22 2.21 22.87 -14.17
N LEU A 23 3.00 23.08 -13.12
CA LEU A 23 4.44 23.34 -13.23
C LEU A 23 5.18 22.17 -13.91
N PHE A 24 4.84 20.94 -13.53
CA PHE A 24 5.42 19.73 -14.13
C PHE A 24 5.14 19.65 -15.63
N LEU A 25 3.89 19.90 -16.05
CA LEU A 25 3.50 19.93 -17.47
C LEU A 25 4.22 21.05 -18.23
N PHE A 26 4.29 22.26 -17.67
CA PHE A 26 5.01 23.37 -18.32
C PHE A 26 6.50 23.09 -18.46
N ALA A 27 7.15 22.51 -17.44
CA ALA A 27 8.56 22.12 -17.53
C ALA A 27 8.82 21.10 -18.65
N ALA A 28 7.94 20.09 -18.79
CA ALA A 28 8.03 19.10 -19.86
C ALA A 28 7.78 19.68 -21.26
N LEU A 29 6.94 20.72 -21.38
CA LEU A 29 6.66 21.39 -22.66
C LEU A 29 7.81 22.29 -23.14
N ILE A 30 8.63 22.83 -22.22
CA ILE A 30 9.77 23.69 -22.57
C ILE A 30 10.91 22.86 -23.15
N ASP A 31 11.33 21.81 -22.44
CA ASP A 31 12.40 20.91 -22.87
C ASP A 31 12.18 19.51 -22.30
N LEU A 32 11.58 18.64 -23.12
CA LEU A 32 11.28 17.27 -22.73
C LEU A 32 12.53 16.42 -22.49
N SER A 33 13.63 16.69 -23.20
CA SER A 33 14.88 15.91 -23.09
C SER A 33 15.56 16.14 -21.75
N THR A 34 15.88 17.39 -21.43
CA THR A 34 16.49 17.77 -20.15
C THR A 34 15.59 17.37 -18.98
N PHE A 35 14.28 17.59 -19.12
CA PHE A 35 13.33 17.21 -18.08
C PHE A 35 13.33 15.70 -17.81
N SER A 36 13.31 14.88 -18.86
CA SER A 36 13.32 13.42 -18.74
C SER A 36 14.62 12.89 -18.13
N GLU A 37 15.76 13.50 -18.46
CA GLU A 37 17.05 13.18 -17.83
C GLU A 37 17.07 13.51 -16.34
N ILE A 38 16.54 14.67 -15.94
CA ILE A 38 16.43 15.05 -14.53
C ILE A 38 15.57 14.03 -13.78
N ILE A 39 14.42 13.64 -14.33
CA ILE A 39 13.53 12.64 -13.71
C ILE A 39 14.25 11.29 -13.58
N ALA A 40 14.96 10.85 -14.61
CA ALA A 40 15.71 9.59 -14.57
C ALA A 40 16.82 9.61 -13.50
N GLN A 41 17.57 10.71 -13.40
CA GLN A 41 18.62 10.88 -12.38
C GLN A 41 18.04 10.88 -10.97
N LEU A 42 16.94 11.62 -10.75
CA LEU A 42 16.28 11.67 -9.45
C LEU A 42 15.69 10.30 -9.07
N SER A 43 15.04 9.61 -10.00
CA SER A 43 14.50 8.26 -9.79
C SER A 43 15.60 7.25 -9.45
N SER A 44 16.71 7.27 -10.18
CA SER A 44 17.88 6.44 -9.91
C SER A 44 18.46 6.72 -8.52
N LYS A 45 18.64 8.00 -8.17
CA LYS A 45 19.19 8.41 -6.86
C LYS A 45 18.25 8.04 -5.71
N ALA A 46 16.94 8.21 -5.89
CA ALA A 46 15.92 7.79 -4.92
C ALA A 46 15.95 6.27 -4.73
N SER A 47 16.01 5.50 -5.81
CA SER A 47 16.08 4.04 -5.77
C SER A 47 17.35 3.54 -5.08
N ALA A 48 18.50 4.16 -5.36
CA ALA A 48 19.77 3.84 -4.72
C ALA A 48 19.77 4.16 -3.21
N THR A 49 19.12 5.26 -2.81
CA THR A 49 19.12 5.72 -1.41
C THR A 49 18.09 4.97 -0.56
N PHE A 50 16.87 4.81 -1.08
CA PHE A 50 15.73 4.27 -0.33
C PHE A 50 15.40 2.80 -0.67
N GLY A 51 16.04 2.20 -1.68
CA GLY A 51 15.73 0.85 -2.14
C GLY A 51 15.88 -0.20 -1.04
N GLN A 52 16.97 -0.15 -0.27
CA GLN A 52 17.18 -1.07 0.86
C GLN A 52 16.11 -0.91 1.94
N PHE A 53 15.80 0.34 2.30
CA PHE A 53 14.73 0.64 3.26
C PHE A 53 13.39 0.09 2.76
N TRP A 54 13.08 0.28 1.48
CA TRP A 54 11.85 -0.21 0.86
C TRP A 54 11.72 -1.74 0.95
N GLN A 55 12.79 -2.49 0.67
CA GLN A 55 12.77 -3.95 0.77
C GLN A 55 12.44 -4.43 2.19
N TRP A 56 13.09 -3.85 3.21
CA TRP A 56 12.81 -4.21 4.61
C TRP A 56 11.43 -3.76 5.06
N LEU A 57 10.95 -2.60 4.58
CA LEU A 57 9.60 -2.13 4.86
C LEU A 57 8.55 -3.11 4.32
N MET A 58 8.71 -3.58 3.08
CA MET A 58 7.78 -4.54 2.47
C MET A 58 7.77 -5.87 3.24
N LEU A 59 8.94 -6.41 3.58
CA LEU A 59 9.06 -7.65 4.35
C LEU A 59 8.49 -7.49 5.77
N GLY A 60 8.85 -6.41 6.46
CA GLY A 60 8.33 -6.09 7.80
C GLY A 60 6.81 -5.93 7.78
N ASN A 61 6.25 -5.34 6.73
CA ASN A 61 4.82 -5.21 6.59
C ASN A 61 4.12 -6.55 6.35
N LEU A 62 4.71 -7.46 5.55
CA LEU A 62 4.19 -8.83 5.41
C LEU A 62 4.17 -9.56 6.76
N ILE A 63 5.26 -9.48 7.54
CA ILE A 63 5.32 -10.06 8.88
C ILE A 63 4.25 -9.45 9.78
N LEU A 64 4.10 -8.12 9.77
CA LEU A 64 3.06 -7.42 10.53
C LEU A 64 1.66 -7.90 10.15
N ALA A 65 1.37 -8.03 8.84
CA ALA A 65 0.08 -8.52 8.35
C ALA A 65 -0.22 -9.93 8.89
N LEU A 66 0.77 -10.84 8.83
CA LEU A 66 0.65 -12.19 9.36
C LEU A 66 0.45 -12.20 10.88
N VAL A 67 1.23 -11.39 11.62
CA VAL A 67 1.07 -11.25 13.07
C VAL A 67 -0.34 -10.77 13.41
N ILE A 68 -0.86 -9.75 12.73
CA ILE A 68 -2.23 -9.27 12.96
C ILE A 68 -3.23 -10.38 12.66
N ALA A 69 -3.12 -11.02 11.49
CA ALA A 69 -4.04 -12.07 11.03
C ALA A 69 -4.12 -13.26 12.01
N PHE A 70 -3.00 -13.69 12.59
CA PHE A 70 -2.95 -14.80 13.54
C PHE A 70 -3.08 -14.38 15.01
N SER A 71 -3.04 -13.07 15.31
CA SER A 71 -3.25 -12.56 16.66
C SER A 71 -4.73 -12.50 17.03
N LYS A 72 -5.00 -12.24 18.31
CA LYS A 72 -6.35 -11.91 18.79
C LYS A 72 -6.95 -10.71 18.06
N ALA A 73 -6.13 -9.76 17.60
CA ALA A 73 -6.61 -8.59 16.86
C ALA A 73 -7.22 -8.96 15.49
N GLY A 74 -6.74 -10.04 14.85
CA GLY A 74 -7.31 -10.52 13.57
C GLY A 74 -8.74 -11.05 13.70
N SER A 75 -9.16 -11.44 14.90
CA SER A 75 -10.54 -11.87 15.18
C SER A 75 -11.51 -10.72 15.46
N LEU A 76 -11.00 -9.49 15.58
CA LEU A 76 -11.83 -8.32 15.85
C LEU A 76 -12.66 -7.96 14.62
N ARG A 77 -13.95 -7.71 14.83
CA ARG A 77 -14.85 -7.26 13.78
C ARG A 77 -14.71 -5.76 13.59
N LEU A 78 -14.53 -5.35 12.34
CA LEU A 78 -14.50 -3.94 11.97
C LEU A 78 -15.93 -3.41 11.87
N GLY A 79 -16.25 -2.39 12.67
CA GLY A 79 -17.58 -1.78 12.74
C GLY A 79 -18.49 -2.42 13.80
N SER A 80 -19.68 -1.85 13.98
CA SER A 80 -20.63 -2.21 15.04
C SER A 80 -21.74 -3.18 14.59
N LEU A 81 -21.74 -3.57 13.32
CA LEU A 81 -22.80 -4.43 12.77
C LEU A 81 -22.55 -5.91 13.14
N PRO A 82 -23.61 -6.67 13.48
CA PRO A 82 -23.48 -8.08 13.81
C PRO A 82 -23.10 -8.96 12.61
N HIS A 83 -23.37 -8.47 11.38
CA HIS A 83 -23.11 -9.15 10.13
C HIS A 83 -22.52 -8.19 9.09
N ALA A 84 -21.76 -8.73 8.12
CA ALA A 84 -21.22 -7.95 7.02
C ALA A 84 -22.35 -7.44 6.11
N ASN A 85 -22.29 -6.15 5.74
CA ASN A 85 -23.29 -5.52 4.87
C ASN A 85 -23.14 -5.94 3.38
N ILE A 86 -22.03 -6.61 3.04
CA ILE A 86 -21.70 -7.01 1.67
C ILE A 86 -21.40 -8.50 1.68
N SER A 87 -21.95 -9.24 0.72
CA SER A 87 -21.68 -10.67 0.59
C SER A 87 -20.21 -10.93 0.26
N GLY A 88 -19.69 -12.10 0.68
CA GLY A 88 -18.28 -12.44 0.45
C GLY A 88 -17.87 -12.40 -1.03
N PHE A 89 -18.77 -12.84 -1.92
CA PHE A 89 -18.54 -12.74 -3.36
C PHE A 89 -18.43 -11.29 -3.84
N ARG A 90 -19.38 -10.42 -3.47
CA ARG A 90 -19.36 -9.00 -3.84
C ARG A 90 -18.12 -8.29 -3.28
N TRP A 91 -17.73 -8.61 -2.05
CA TRP A 91 -16.51 -8.08 -1.43
C TRP A 91 -15.26 -8.49 -2.21
N LEU A 92 -15.13 -9.78 -2.54
CA LEU A 92 -14.00 -10.28 -3.34
C LEU A 92 -13.97 -9.65 -4.74
N SER A 93 -15.13 -9.53 -5.40
CA SER A 93 -15.22 -8.87 -6.71
C SER A 93 -14.76 -7.42 -6.67
N MET A 94 -15.14 -6.64 -5.64
CA MET A 94 -14.68 -5.26 -5.51
C MET A 94 -13.16 -5.17 -5.33
N ILE A 95 -12.56 -6.07 -4.54
CA ILE A 95 -11.10 -6.14 -4.36
C ILE A 95 -10.43 -6.43 -5.70
N MET A 96 -10.87 -7.48 -6.40
CA MET A 96 -10.29 -7.88 -7.68
C MET A 96 -10.43 -6.78 -8.74
N CYS A 97 -11.60 -6.17 -8.89
CA CYS A 97 -11.81 -5.10 -9.87
C CYS A 97 -10.97 -3.84 -9.57
N THR A 98 -10.85 -3.46 -8.30
CA THR A 98 -10.06 -2.28 -7.93
C THR A 98 -8.57 -2.48 -8.21
N LEU A 99 -8.05 -3.70 -8.00
CA LEU A 99 -6.64 -4.00 -8.22
C LEU A 99 -6.26 -4.11 -9.70
N LEU A 100 -7.16 -4.63 -10.54
CA LEU A 100 -6.92 -4.69 -11.98
C LEU A 100 -6.84 -3.29 -12.62
N ALA A 101 -7.53 -2.30 -12.06
CA ALA A 101 -7.56 -0.93 -12.58
C ALA A 101 -6.22 -0.17 -12.42
N GLY A 102 -5.36 -0.58 -11.47
CA GLY A 102 -4.10 0.11 -11.16
C GLY A 102 -2.94 -0.15 -12.12
N GLY A 103 -3.18 -0.75 -13.29
CA GLY A 103 -2.13 -1.16 -14.25
C GLY A 103 -1.61 -2.58 -14.03
N GLY A 104 -2.20 -3.34 -13.10
CA GLY A 104 -1.82 -4.73 -12.83
C GLY A 104 -1.96 -5.65 -14.06
N VAL A 105 -2.97 -5.43 -14.91
CA VAL A 105 -3.14 -6.21 -16.14
C VAL A 105 -1.94 -6.03 -17.08
N PHE A 106 -1.49 -4.78 -17.29
CA PHE A 106 -0.36 -4.49 -18.17
C PHE A 106 0.93 -5.12 -17.66
N TRP A 107 1.29 -4.85 -16.40
CA TRP A 107 2.55 -5.32 -15.84
C TRP A 107 2.56 -6.83 -15.53
N SER A 108 1.40 -7.45 -15.28
CA SER A 108 1.34 -8.92 -15.08
C SER A 108 1.84 -9.72 -16.28
N ALA A 109 1.70 -9.19 -17.50
CA ALA A 109 2.24 -9.78 -18.71
C ALA A 109 3.60 -9.19 -19.10
N ALA A 110 3.78 -7.87 -18.98
CA ALA A 110 5.00 -7.19 -19.41
C ALA A 110 6.22 -7.49 -18.54
N GLU A 111 6.03 -7.61 -17.22
CA GLU A 111 7.13 -7.76 -16.28
C GLU A 111 7.89 -9.10 -16.40
N PRO A 112 7.22 -10.27 -16.49
CA PRO A 112 7.94 -11.53 -16.73
C PRO A 112 8.74 -11.50 -18.03
N ILE A 113 8.21 -10.89 -19.09
CA ILE A 113 8.92 -10.74 -20.36
C ILE A 113 10.14 -9.83 -20.18
N PHE A 114 9.99 -8.72 -19.45
CA PHE A 114 11.11 -7.84 -19.15
C PHE A 114 12.21 -8.56 -18.36
N HIS A 115 11.87 -9.33 -17.31
CA HIS A 115 12.84 -10.09 -16.51
C HIS A 115 13.46 -11.26 -17.28
N PHE A 116 12.78 -11.79 -18.29
CA PHE A 116 13.35 -12.78 -19.21
C PHE A 116 14.43 -12.16 -20.10
N ILE A 117 14.20 -10.96 -20.63
CA ILE A 117 15.15 -10.23 -21.49
C ILE A 117 16.30 -9.62 -20.66
N SER A 118 15.96 -9.06 -19.51
CA SER A 118 16.88 -8.38 -18.58
C SER A 118 16.81 -9.06 -17.23
N ARG A 119 17.71 -10.02 -17.01
CA ARG A 119 17.68 -10.87 -15.82
C ARG A 119 17.81 -10.04 -14.53
N PRO A 120 16.95 -10.28 -13.52
CA PRO A 120 17.06 -9.60 -12.23
C PRO A 120 18.44 -9.83 -11.58
N PRO A 121 19.05 -8.82 -10.94
CA PRO A 121 20.36 -8.94 -10.32
C PRO A 121 20.49 -10.05 -9.27
N ALA A 122 19.38 -10.42 -8.61
CA ALA A 122 19.34 -11.50 -7.62
C ALA A 122 19.71 -12.88 -8.22
N PHE A 123 19.58 -13.05 -9.53
CA PHE A 123 19.89 -14.30 -10.25
C PHE A 123 21.18 -14.19 -11.08
N LYS A 124 22.07 -13.26 -10.74
CA LYS A 124 23.37 -13.15 -11.42
C LYS A 124 24.23 -14.38 -11.11
N GLY A 125 24.76 -15.03 -12.14
CA GLY A 125 25.65 -16.20 -12.00
C GLY A 125 24.94 -17.54 -11.80
N THR A 126 23.62 -17.60 -11.94
CA THR A 126 22.84 -18.85 -11.98
C THR A 126 22.85 -19.49 -13.36
N SER A 127 22.28 -20.70 -13.49
CA SER A 127 22.06 -21.40 -14.77
C SER A 127 21.48 -20.50 -15.87
N ASP A 128 22.06 -20.59 -17.07
CA ASP A 128 21.62 -19.87 -18.28
C ASP A 128 20.73 -20.73 -19.19
N THR A 129 20.27 -21.89 -18.72
CA THR A 129 19.30 -22.69 -19.47
C THR A 129 18.00 -21.92 -19.64
N GLU A 130 17.37 -22.03 -20.81
CA GLU A 130 16.12 -21.32 -21.13
C GLU A 130 15.05 -21.52 -20.04
N PHE A 131 14.89 -22.76 -19.58
CA PHE A 131 13.99 -23.08 -18.48
C PHE A 131 14.29 -22.30 -17.19
N ALA A 132 15.57 -22.21 -16.80
CA ALA A 132 15.96 -21.48 -15.59
C ALA A 132 15.68 -19.98 -15.72
N VAL A 133 15.93 -19.39 -16.88
CA VAL A 133 15.66 -17.95 -17.10
C VAL A 133 14.17 -17.65 -17.03
N VAL A 134 13.32 -18.49 -17.65
CA VAL A 134 11.86 -18.35 -17.56
C VAL A 134 11.38 -18.46 -16.12
N GLN A 135 11.89 -19.45 -15.38
CA GLN A 135 11.53 -19.65 -13.99
C GLN A 135 11.89 -18.42 -13.13
N GLN A 136 13.10 -17.89 -13.25
CA GLN A 136 13.57 -16.73 -12.49
C GLN A 136 12.79 -15.45 -12.79
N ALA A 137 12.43 -15.26 -14.06
CA ALA A 137 11.61 -14.13 -14.48
C ALA A 137 10.21 -14.18 -13.84
N LEU A 138 9.60 -15.38 -13.78
CA LEU A 138 8.32 -15.60 -13.10
C LEU A 138 8.46 -15.46 -11.57
N GLU A 139 9.52 -15.98 -10.97
CA GLU A 139 9.79 -15.86 -9.53
C GLU A 139 9.85 -14.38 -9.09
N GLN A 140 10.60 -13.54 -9.82
CA GLN A 140 10.66 -12.11 -9.53
C GLN A 140 9.31 -11.42 -9.69
N SER A 141 8.57 -11.76 -10.74
CA SER A 141 7.24 -11.19 -10.98
C SER A 141 6.25 -11.59 -9.89
N PHE A 142 6.24 -12.85 -9.47
CA PHE A 142 5.39 -13.31 -8.36
C PHE A 142 5.81 -12.71 -7.02
N LEU A 143 7.09 -12.37 -6.82
CA LEU A 143 7.50 -11.62 -5.64
C LEU A 143 6.86 -10.22 -5.61
N HIS A 144 6.85 -9.53 -6.74
CA HIS A 144 6.30 -8.17 -6.85
C HIS A 144 4.77 -8.13 -6.79
N TRP A 145 4.07 -9.12 -7.36
CA TRP A 145 2.59 -9.17 -7.40
C TRP A 145 1.97 -10.14 -6.38
N GLY A 146 2.81 -10.80 -5.58
CA GLY A 146 2.41 -11.74 -4.54
C GLY A 146 2.30 -11.11 -3.17
N PHE A 147 2.44 -11.92 -2.12
CA PHE A 147 2.06 -11.58 -0.75
C PHE A 147 2.57 -10.22 -0.22
N LEU A 148 3.77 -9.79 -0.64
CA LEU A 148 4.34 -8.51 -0.21
C LEU A 148 3.48 -7.31 -0.64
N ALA A 149 3.05 -7.25 -1.91
CA ALA A 149 2.21 -6.17 -2.42
C ALA A 149 0.80 -6.19 -1.79
N TRP A 150 0.23 -7.38 -1.61
CA TRP A 150 -1.08 -7.51 -0.97
C TRP A 150 -1.04 -7.14 0.51
N ALA A 151 0.05 -7.47 1.21
CA ALA A 151 0.20 -7.15 2.62
C ALA A 151 0.20 -5.63 2.85
N ILE A 152 0.92 -4.84 2.05
CA ILE A 152 1.02 -3.38 2.28
C ILE A 152 -0.29 -2.66 2.00
N LEU A 153 -1.06 -3.13 1.01
CA LEU A 153 -2.40 -2.61 0.74
C LEU A 153 -3.37 -3.01 1.85
N GLY A 154 -3.33 -4.28 2.29
CA GLY A 154 -4.23 -4.80 3.32
C GLY A 154 -4.01 -4.17 4.70
N THR A 155 -2.76 -4.05 5.15
CA THR A 155 -2.44 -3.44 6.46
C THR A 155 -2.81 -1.96 6.49
N LEU A 156 -2.46 -1.19 5.46
CA LEU A 156 -2.80 0.22 5.37
C LEU A 156 -4.32 0.44 5.35
N ALA A 157 -5.04 -0.31 4.51
CA ALA A 157 -6.50 -0.23 4.46
C ALA A 157 -7.13 -0.56 5.81
N THR A 158 -6.61 -1.58 6.51
CA THR A 158 -7.07 -1.96 7.85
C THR A 158 -6.87 -0.83 8.85
N ILE A 159 -5.69 -0.20 8.87
CA ILE A 159 -5.39 0.93 9.77
C ILE A 159 -6.32 2.13 9.50
N VAL A 160 -6.51 2.48 8.23
CA VAL A 160 -7.38 3.61 7.83
C VAL A 160 -8.84 3.32 8.18
N LEU A 161 -9.32 2.10 7.94
CA LEU A 161 -10.67 1.69 8.29
C LEU A 161 -10.88 1.69 9.81
N MET A 162 -9.92 1.18 10.60
CA MET A 162 -9.98 1.23 12.06
C MET A 162 -10.01 2.66 12.61
N HIS A 163 -9.32 3.59 11.95
CA HIS A 163 -9.31 5.00 12.34
C HIS A 163 -10.62 5.72 11.97
N SER A 164 -11.16 5.46 10.78
CA SER A 164 -12.33 6.14 10.25
C SER A 164 -13.66 5.66 10.84
N THR A 165 -13.70 4.47 11.45
CA THR A 165 -14.89 4.00 12.16
C THR A 165 -15.13 4.84 13.44
N PRO A 166 -16.35 5.39 13.65
CA PRO A 166 -16.65 6.41 14.67
C PRO A 166 -16.48 5.92 16.12
N HIS A 167 -16.51 4.61 16.36
CA HIS A 167 -15.88 4.01 17.53
C HIS A 167 -14.49 3.55 17.12
N SER A 168 -13.47 4.38 17.34
CA SER A 168 -12.10 3.98 17.03
C SER A 168 -11.82 2.66 17.76
N LEU A 169 -11.56 1.60 17.00
CA LEU A 169 -11.26 0.28 17.55
C LEU A 169 -10.04 0.35 18.48
N PHE A 170 -9.20 1.39 18.33
CA PHE A 170 -8.12 1.74 19.26
C PHE A 170 -8.62 1.93 20.70
N ASN A 171 -9.75 2.61 20.91
CA ASN A 171 -10.36 2.73 22.23
C ASN A 171 -10.91 1.38 22.72
N TYR A 172 -11.51 0.56 21.85
CA TYR A 172 -12.01 -0.76 22.22
C TYR A 172 -10.90 -1.77 22.55
N ILE A 173 -9.82 -1.82 21.76
CA ILE A 173 -8.64 -2.66 22.02
C ILE A 173 -7.97 -2.22 23.32
N ALA A 174 -7.85 -0.91 23.56
CA ALA A 174 -7.35 -0.40 24.83
C ALA A 174 -8.28 -0.81 25.98
N ILE A 175 -9.59 -0.63 25.85
CA ILE A 175 -10.58 -0.98 26.89
C ILE A 175 -10.58 -2.48 27.17
N GLU A 176 -10.66 -3.36 26.17
CA GLU A 176 -10.69 -4.81 26.38
C GLU A 176 -9.36 -5.36 26.93
N CYS A 177 -8.23 -4.76 26.52
CA CYS A 177 -6.90 -5.11 27.05
C CYS A 177 -6.73 -4.64 28.51
N LEU A 178 -7.32 -3.50 28.87
CA LEU A 178 -7.34 -2.98 30.24
C LEU A 178 -8.34 -3.72 31.14
N GLU A 179 -9.49 -4.10 30.60
CA GLU A 179 -10.51 -4.92 31.26
C GLU A 179 -9.96 -6.32 31.58
N LYS A 180 -9.24 -6.94 30.64
CA LYS A 180 -8.49 -8.19 30.90
C LYS A 180 -7.35 -8.05 31.91
N ARG A 181 -6.91 -6.82 32.21
CA ARG A 181 -5.93 -6.49 33.26
C ARG A 181 -6.57 -5.98 34.56
N GLY A 182 -7.90 -6.05 34.68
CA GLY A 182 -8.64 -5.62 35.88
C GLY A 182 -8.65 -4.11 36.11
N LEU A 183 -8.25 -3.31 35.11
CA LEU A 183 -8.24 -1.85 35.19
C LEU A 183 -9.51 -1.32 34.52
N THR A 184 -10.55 -1.08 35.32
CA THR A 184 -11.79 -0.44 34.86
C THR A 184 -11.55 1.05 34.63
N ILE A 185 -11.52 1.46 33.36
CA ILE A 185 -11.61 2.89 33.02
C ILE A 185 -13.08 3.26 32.92
N GLY A 186 -13.55 4.08 33.87
CA GLY A 186 -14.88 4.70 33.80
C GLY A 186 -15.00 5.50 32.50
N LEU A 187 -15.93 5.11 31.64
CA LEU A 187 -16.18 5.79 30.37
C LEU A 187 -16.68 7.21 30.62
N VAL A 188 -15.85 8.21 30.30
CA VAL A 188 -16.35 9.55 29.99
C VAL A 188 -17.04 9.47 28.63
N SER A 189 -18.34 9.18 28.66
CA SER A 189 -19.27 9.43 27.57
C SER A 189 -19.15 10.90 27.14
N ARG A 190 -18.40 11.20 26.08
CA ARG A 190 -18.57 12.47 25.36
C ARG A 190 -19.70 12.29 24.35
N ARG A 191 -20.78 13.05 24.59
CA ARG A 191 -21.82 13.36 23.60
C ARG A 191 -21.22 14.05 22.39
#